data_AF-A0A3C0W465-F1
#
_entry.id   AF-A0A3C0W465-F1
#
_cell.length_a   1.000
_cell.length_b   1.000
_cell.length_c   1.000
_cell.angle_alpha   90.00
_cell.angle_beta   90.00
_cell.angle_gamma   90.00
#
_symmetry.space_group_name_H-M   'P 1'
#
loop_
_entity.id
_entity.type
_entity.pdbx_description
1 polymer ?
#
loop_
_entity_poly.entity_id
_entity_poly.type
_entity_poly.pdbx_seq_one_letter_code
_entity_poly.pdbx_strand_id
1 'polypeptide(L)'
;MTQASALYRGGVTHRRLRPRDHRLNYRVFWLLLDLAEIDGLDRRLRLFSRNRFNLLSFHDRDHGDGSGAGLRPQIEAFLNRAGVDLEGGAIRLLTMPRVLGYVFNPISLYYCHRADGRLAAVVYEVTSTFGVRHAYVIPVPAEDQAAGLIRQGAAKALYVSPFMGMEMDYEFRGHAPGDRLDMTIDGLDAEGVLITAAMTGERRDLSDASILSAAI
;
A
#
# COMPACT_ATOMS: atom_id res chain seq x y z
N MET A 1 -17.59 2.10 -17.98
CA MET A 1 -17.17 2.17 -16.57
C MET A 1 -15.67 2.25 -16.55
N THR A 2 -15.11 3.32 -16.00
CA THR A 2 -13.66 3.49 -15.83
C THR A 2 -13.17 2.46 -14.81
N GLN A 3 -12.14 1.71 -15.17
CA GLN A 3 -11.55 0.69 -14.31
C GLN A 3 -10.93 1.33 -13.06
N ALA A 4 -11.26 0.83 -11.86
CA ALA A 4 -10.70 1.36 -10.62
C ALA A 4 -9.23 0.97 -10.45
N SER A 5 -8.88 -0.27 -10.80
CA SER A 5 -7.52 -0.76 -10.77
C SER A 5 -6.60 -0.03 -11.76
N ALA A 6 -5.36 0.19 -11.36
CA ALA A 6 -4.39 0.98 -12.11
C ALA A 6 -2.95 0.52 -11.86
N LEU A 7 -2.04 1.00 -12.70
CA LEU A 7 -0.60 0.94 -12.47
C LEU A 7 -0.10 2.35 -12.13
N TYR A 8 0.64 2.51 -11.05
CA TYR A 8 1.35 3.75 -10.75
C TYR A 8 2.81 3.62 -11.11
N ARG A 9 3.31 4.50 -11.98
CA ARG A 9 4.74 4.59 -12.30
C ARG A 9 5.35 5.78 -11.59
N GLY A 10 6.42 5.58 -10.84
CA GLY A 10 7.03 6.68 -10.11
C GLY A 10 8.30 6.30 -9.36
N GLY A 11 8.41 6.74 -8.11
CA GLY A 11 9.61 6.55 -7.33
C GLY A 11 9.37 6.56 -5.83
N VAL A 12 10.26 5.86 -5.13
CA VAL A 12 10.35 5.87 -3.68
C VAL A 12 11.65 6.56 -3.27
N THR A 13 11.54 7.56 -2.40
CA THR A 13 12.68 8.22 -1.77
C THR A 13 12.74 7.81 -0.31
N HIS A 14 13.92 7.39 0.15
CA HIS A 14 14.22 7.26 1.56
C HIS A 14 15.25 8.31 1.93
N ARG A 15 14.95 9.13 2.93
CA ARG A 15 15.88 10.11 3.48
C ARG A 15 15.98 9.91 4.98
N ARG A 16 17.11 9.39 5.44
CA ARG A 16 17.43 9.33 6.87
C ARG A 16 18.17 10.62 7.23
N LEU A 17 17.68 11.36 8.21
CA LEU A 17 18.22 12.67 8.59
C LEU A 17 19.34 12.54 9.64
N ARG A 18 19.24 11.54 10.53
CA ARG A 18 20.18 11.33 11.65
C ARG A 18 20.70 9.88 11.71
N PRO A 19 21.92 9.64 12.23
CA PRO A 19 22.91 10.63 12.67
C PRO A 19 23.64 11.33 11.51
N ARG A 20 23.49 10.83 10.28
CA ARG A 20 24.00 11.46 9.05
C ARG A 20 22.90 11.45 8.00
N ASP A 21 22.78 12.56 7.27
CA ASP A 21 21.86 12.66 6.15
C ASP A 21 22.25 11.65 5.06
N HIS A 22 21.33 10.75 4.74
CA HIS A 22 21.48 9.77 3.68
C HIS A 22 20.20 9.70 2.88
N ARG A 23 20.32 9.89 1.56
CA ARG A 23 19.19 9.91 0.64
C ARG A 23 19.36 8.88 -0.46
N LEU A 24 18.34 8.06 -0.61
CA LEU A 24 18.23 7.04 -1.65
C LEU A 24 16.94 7.29 -2.44
N ASN A 25 17.01 7.18 -3.76
CA ASN A 25 15.88 7.37 -4.65
C ASN A 25 15.87 6.26 -5.69
N TYR A 26 14.73 5.57 -5.81
CA TYR A 26 14.55 4.44 -6.69
C TYR A 26 13.30 4.65 -7.55
N ARG A 27 13.44 4.36 -8.85
CA ARG A 27 12.28 4.26 -9.75
C ARG A 27 11.61 2.92 -9.50
N VAL A 28 10.31 2.96 -9.26
CA VAL A 28 9.50 1.77 -8.98
C VAL A 28 8.12 1.95 -9.61
N PHE A 29 7.33 0.88 -9.58
CA PHE A 29 5.92 0.93 -9.92
C PHE A 29 5.11 0.13 -8.89
N TRP A 30 3.83 0.46 -8.80
CA TRP A 30 2.87 -0.22 -7.94
C TRP A 30 1.64 -0.59 -8.76
N LEU A 31 0.96 -1.65 -8.34
CA LEU A 31 -0.42 -1.88 -8.75
C LEU A 31 -1.34 -1.32 -7.67
N LEU A 32 -2.36 -0.58 -8.10
CA LEU A 32 -3.56 -0.34 -7.30
C LEU A 32 -4.62 -1.33 -7.79
N LEU A 33 -5.00 -2.28 -6.96
CA LEU A 33 -5.96 -3.33 -7.29
C LEU A 33 -7.22 -3.12 -6.48
N ASP A 34 -8.35 -2.88 -7.13
CA ASP A 34 -9.63 -3.06 -6.48
C ASP A 34 -9.84 -4.56 -6.25
N LEU A 35 -10.03 -4.98 -4.99
CA LEU A 35 -10.13 -6.40 -4.65
C LEU A 35 -11.28 -7.11 -5.40
N ALA A 36 -12.33 -6.40 -5.78
CA ALA A 36 -13.44 -6.96 -6.56
C ALA A 36 -13.09 -7.15 -8.05
N GLU A 37 -12.07 -6.47 -8.57
CA GLU A 37 -11.68 -6.53 -9.98
C GLU A 37 -10.60 -7.57 -10.29
N ILE A 38 -9.89 -8.11 -9.28
CA ILE A 38 -8.69 -8.95 -9.47
C ILE A 38 -8.97 -10.19 -10.34
N ASP A 39 -10.09 -10.87 -10.13
CA ASP A 39 -10.43 -12.05 -10.94
C ASP A 39 -10.80 -11.67 -12.38
N GLY A 40 -11.34 -10.47 -12.59
CA GLY A 40 -11.58 -9.94 -13.93
C GLY A 40 -10.28 -9.58 -14.64
N LEU A 41 -9.32 -9.01 -13.89
CA LEU A 41 -7.98 -8.70 -14.38
C LEU A 41 -7.22 -9.96 -14.82
N ASP A 42 -7.21 -11.01 -13.98
CA ASP A 42 -6.55 -12.30 -14.26
C ASP A 42 -7.06 -12.95 -15.55
N ARG A 43 -8.36 -12.81 -15.85
CA ARG A 43 -8.96 -13.38 -17.06
C ARG A 43 -8.68 -12.57 -18.32
N ARG A 44 -8.50 -11.24 -18.19
CA ARG A 44 -8.44 -10.31 -19.32
C ARG A 44 -7.02 -9.94 -19.74
N LEU A 45 -6.10 -9.82 -18.79
CA LEU A 45 -4.73 -9.38 -19.06
C LEU A 45 -3.83 -10.60 -19.29
N ARG A 46 -3.06 -10.57 -20.37
CA ARG A 46 -2.16 -11.68 -20.72
C ARG A 46 -0.87 -11.67 -19.90
N LEU A 47 -0.43 -10.48 -19.47
CA LEU A 47 0.82 -10.27 -18.74
C LEU A 47 0.64 -10.11 -17.23
N PHE A 48 -0.58 -10.27 -16.73
CA PHE A 48 -0.92 -10.30 -15.31
C PHE A 48 -1.58 -11.63 -14.94
N SER A 49 -1.32 -12.16 -13.76
CA SER A 49 -2.08 -13.29 -13.24
C SER A 49 -2.27 -13.27 -11.73
N ARG A 50 -3.34 -13.90 -11.26
CA ARG A 50 -3.60 -14.19 -9.85
C ARG A 50 -3.13 -15.62 -9.53
N ASN A 51 -2.34 -15.76 -8.46
CA ASN A 51 -1.83 -17.02 -7.93
C ASN A 51 -1.07 -17.92 -8.91
N ARG A 52 -0.56 -17.37 -10.01
CA ARG A 52 0.21 -18.09 -11.03
C ARG A 52 1.43 -17.28 -11.44
N PHE A 53 2.41 -17.93 -12.05
CA PHE A 53 3.55 -17.23 -12.65
C PHE A 53 3.11 -16.42 -13.88
N ASN A 54 3.60 -15.19 -14.01
CA ASN A 54 3.47 -14.33 -15.20
C ASN A 54 4.52 -13.21 -15.14
N LEU A 55 4.52 -12.28 -16.10
CA LEU A 55 5.36 -11.08 -16.06
C LEU A 55 5.12 -10.29 -14.78
N LEU A 56 3.86 -9.95 -14.51
CA LEU A 56 3.41 -9.51 -13.19
C LEU A 56 2.47 -10.54 -12.59
N SER A 57 2.64 -10.89 -11.32
CA SER A 57 1.65 -11.72 -10.63
C SER A 57 1.30 -11.20 -9.25
N PHE A 58 0.04 -11.43 -8.88
CA PHE A 58 -0.51 -11.16 -7.57
C PHE A 58 -0.78 -12.49 -6.88
N HIS A 59 -0.20 -12.72 -5.71
CA HIS A 59 -0.44 -13.93 -4.94
C HIS A 59 -1.13 -13.58 -3.62
N ASP A 60 -2.26 -14.20 -3.33
CA ASP A 60 -3.03 -13.93 -2.10
C ASP A 60 -2.19 -14.21 -0.84
N ARG A 61 -1.33 -15.24 -0.87
CA ARG A 61 -0.42 -15.59 0.24
C ARG A 61 0.62 -14.52 0.57
N ASP A 62 0.88 -13.58 -0.35
CA ASP A 62 1.83 -12.48 -0.12
C ASP A 62 1.21 -11.39 0.75
N HIS A 63 -0.08 -11.50 1.05
CA HIS A 63 -0.88 -10.51 1.75
C HIS A 63 -1.64 -11.12 2.94
N GLY A 64 -2.14 -10.24 3.81
CA GLY A 64 -2.92 -10.60 4.99
C GLY A 64 -2.17 -11.56 5.91
N ASP A 65 -2.88 -12.55 6.42
CA ASP A 65 -2.34 -13.61 7.27
C ASP A 65 -1.45 -14.63 6.52
N GLY A 66 -1.39 -14.57 5.19
CA GLY A 66 -0.59 -15.48 4.36
C GLY A 66 -1.20 -16.85 4.10
N SER A 67 -2.42 -17.11 4.60
CA SER A 67 -3.14 -18.36 4.34
C SER A 67 -3.54 -18.51 2.86
N GLY A 68 -3.58 -17.40 2.11
CA GLY A 68 -4.16 -17.35 0.77
C GLY A 68 -5.68 -17.32 0.76
N ALA A 69 -6.33 -17.24 1.93
CA ALA A 69 -7.76 -16.96 2.02
C ALA A 69 -8.08 -15.55 1.47
N GLY A 70 -9.35 -15.33 1.13
CA GLY A 70 -9.79 -14.04 0.55
C GLY A 70 -9.41 -12.86 1.42
N LEU A 71 -8.74 -11.86 0.84
CA LEU A 71 -8.24 -10.70 1.57
C LEU A 71 -9.34 -9.79 2.10
N ARG A 72 -10.43 -9.60 1.34
CA ARG A 72 -11.52 -8.71 1.75
C ARG A 72 -12.07 -9.06 3.15
N PRO A 73 -12.48 -10.31 3.45
CA PRO A 73 -12.89 -10.69 4.80
C PRO A 73 -11.84 -10.43 5.88
N GLN A 74 -10.55 -10.60 5.58
CA GLN A 74 -9.48 -10.34 6.55
C GLN A 74 -9.37 -8.85 6.88
N ILE A 75 -9.39 -8.00 5.85
CA ILE A 75 -9.33 -6.55 6.00
C ILE A 75 -10.59 -6.02 6.70
N GLU A 76 -11.78 -6.51 6.34
CA GLU A 76 -13.03 -6.18 7.04
C GLU A 76 -12.98 -6.60 8.52
N ALA A 77 -12.40 -7.75 8.84
CA ALA A 77 -12.22 -8.16 10.24
C ALA A 77 -11.28 -7.22 11.02
N PHE A 78 -10.21 -6.73 10.38
CA PHE A 78 -9.33 -5.71 10.98
C PHE A 78 -10.06 -4.38 11.21
N LEU A 79 -10.83 -3.93 10.22
CA LEU A 79 -11.60 -2.68 10.31
C LEU A 79 -12.70 -2.75 11.38
N ASN A 80 -13.41 -3.87 11.47
CA ASN A 80 -14.45 -4.08 12.47
C ASN A 80 -13.89 -4.01 13.91
N ARG A 81 -12.68 -4.54 14.15
CA ARG A 81 -11.99 -4.41 15.44
C ARG A 81 -11.61 -2.96 15.77
N ALA A 82 -11.37 -2.14 14.74
CA ALA A 82 -11.12 -0.71 14.87
C ALA A 82 -12.42 0.14 14.88
N GLY A 83 -13.60 -0.50 14.88
CA GLY A 83 -14.89 0.20 14.87
C GLY A 83 -15.25 0.86 13.54
N VAL A 84 -14.66 0.42 12.43
CA VAL A 84 -14.92 0.95 11.08
C VAL A 84 -15.72 -0.05 10.27
N ASP A 85 -16.98 0.30 9.97
CA ASP A 85 -17.80 -0.39 8.96
C ASP A 85 -17.66 0.32 7.61
N LEU A 86 -17.45 -0.42 6.53
CA LEU A 86 -17.37 0.11 5.16
C LEU A 86 -18.73 0.19 4.47
N GLU A 87 -19.78 -0.40 5.04
CA GLU A 87 -21.13 -0.44 4.46
C GLU A 87 -21.13 -1.05 3.04
N GLY A 88 -20.21 -1.99 2.80
CA GLY A 88 -20.04 -2.65 1.50
C GLY A 88 -19.16 -1.90 0.48
N GLY A 89 -18.55 -0.78 0.88
CA GLY A 89 -17.65 0.00 0.02
C GLY A 89 -16.37 -0.73 -0.42
N ALA A 90 -15.62 -0.07 -1.31
CA ALA A 90 -14.49 -0.68 -2.00
C ALA A 90 -13.21 -0.73 -1.15
N ILE A 91 -12.48 -1.84 -1.26
CA ILE A 91 -11.12 -1.99 -0.73
C ILE A 91 -10.16 -2.01 -1.89
N ARG A 92 -9.25 -1.04 -1.95
CA ARG A 92 -8.24 -0.92 -3.00
C ARG A 92 -6.85 -1.09 -2.42
N LEU A 93 -6.12 -2.06 -2.94
CA LEU A 93 -4.79 -2.46 -2.48
C LEU A 93 -3.72 -1.83 -3.37
N LEU A 94 -2.89 -0.96 -2.81
CA LEU A 94 -1.64 -0.52 -3.43
C LEU A 94 -0.50 -1.43 -2.97
N THR A 95 0.15 -2.11 -3.92
CA THR A 95 1.17 -3.12 -3.63
C THR A 95 2.21 -3.22 -4.74
N MET A 96 3.42 -3.68 -4.41
CA MET A 96 4.39 -4.11 -5.41
C MET A 96 4.06 -5.55 -5.84
N PRO A 97 3.77 -5.81 -7.13
CA PRO A 97 3.50 -7.16 -7.61
C PRO A 97 4.77 -8.00 -7.62
N ARG A 98 4.62 -9.32 -7.79
CA ARG A 98 5.75 -10.13 -8.21
C ARG A 98 6.12 -9.77 -9.66
N VAL A 99 7.42 -9.68 -9.96
CA VAL A 99 7.93 -9.53 -11.32
C VAL A 99 8.72 -10.78 -11.68
N LEU A 100 8.25 -11.53 -12.67
CA LEU A 100 8.84 -12.82 -13.06
C LEU A 100 9.08 -13.75 -11.86
N GLY A 101 8.13 -13.78 -10.92
CA GLY A 101 8.16 -14.61 -9.71
C GLY A 101 8.91 -14.02 -8.50
N TYR A 102 9.75 -12.99 -8.70
CA TYR A 102 10.46 -12.30 -7.63
C TYR A 102 9.60 -11.22 -6.99
N VAL A 103 9.68 -11.07 -5.68
CA VAL A 103 8.91 -10.06 -4.94
C VAL A 103 9.76 -9.39 -3.88
N PHE A 104 9.67 -8.06 -3.85
CA PHE A 104 10.13 -7.23 -2.75
C PHE A 104 9.02 -6.21 -2.46
N ASN A 105 8.16 -6.53 -1.49
CA ASN A 105 7.01 -5.71 -1.13
C ASN A 105 7.09 -5.33 0.36
N PRO A 106 7.81 -4.25 0.72
CA PRO A 106 8.03 -3.88 2.12
C PRO A 106 6.77 -3.31 2.80
N ILE A 107 5.84 -2.76 2.01
CA ILE A 107 4.58 -2.21 2.52
C ILE A 107 3.47 -2.30 1.47
N SER A 108 2.29 -2.72 1.91
CA SER A 108 1.03 -2.63 1.14
C SER A 108 0.07 -1.67 1.84
N LEU A 109 -0.65 -0.86 1.05
CA LEU A 109 -1.66 0.07 1.56
C LEU A 109 -3.05 -0.37 1.10
N TYR A 110 -3.96 -0.65 2.03
CA TYR A 110 -5.36 -0.88 1.72
C TYR A 110 -6.14 0.40 1.98
N TYR A 111 -6.61 1.03 0.91
CA TYR A 111 -7.51 2.18 0.96
C TYR A 111 -8.94 1.66 1.05
N CYS A 112 -9.54 1.81 2.23
CA CYS A 112 -10.85 1.24 2.56
C CYS A 112 -11.91 2.35 2.49
N HIS A 113 -12.80 2.26 1.52
CA HIS A 113 -13.81 3.28 1.25
C HIS A 113 -15.18 2.85 1.78
N ARG A 114 -16.00 3.81 2.17
CA ARG A 114 -17.44 3.58 2.40
C ARG A 114 -18.19 3.40 1.08
N ALA A 115 -19.45 2.97 1.15
CA ALA A 115 -20.33 2.85 -0.01
C ALA A 115 -20.49 4.17 -0.79
N ASP A 116 -20.41 5.32 -0.10
CA ASP A 116 -20.45 6.66 -0.72
C ASP A 116 -19.13 7.10 -1.38
N GLY A 117 -18.08 6.27 -1.31
CA GLY A 117 -16.77 6.52 -1.90
C GLY A 117 -15.79 7.30 -1.03
N ARG A 118 -16.18 7.76 0.17
CA ARG A 118 -15.25 8.42 1.10
C ARG A 118 -14.26 7.40 1.68
N LEU A 119 -13.01 7.82 1.86
CA LEU A 119 -11.97 6.99 2.46
C LEU A 119 -12.23 6.86 3.97
N ALA A 120 -12.65 5.70 4.45
CA ALA A 120 -12.99 5.46 5.84
C ALA A 120 -11.77 5.16 6.72
N ALA A 121 -10.81 4.42 6.16
CA ALA A 121 -9.61 3.97 6.84
C ALA A 121 -8.51 3.62 5.85
N VAL A 122 -7.28 3.56 6.35
CA VAL A 122 -6.14 2.98 5.64
C VAL A 122 -5.56 1.87 6.50
N VAL A 123 -5.31 0.70 5.90
CA VAL A 123 -4.56 -0.38 6.54
C VAL A 123 -3.15 -0.40 5.93
N TYR A 124 -2.15 -0.21 6.78
CA TYR A 124 -0.73 -0.26 6.43
C TYR A 124 -0.18 -1.63 6.79
N GLU A 125 -0.07 -2.52 5.81
CA GLU A 125 0.53 -3.84 5.99
C GLU A 125 2.03 -3.74 5.72
N VAL A 126 2.82 -3.76 6.79
CA VAL A 126 4.28 -3.67 6.72
C VAL A 126 4.87 -5.07 6.84
N THR A 127 5.76 -5.41 5.91
CA THR A 127 6.51 -6.68 5.93
C THR A 127 7.96 -6.38 6.32
N SER A 128 8.41 -6.96 7.43
CA SER A 128 9.81 -6.83 7.85
C SER A 128 10.74 -7.63 6.95
N THR A 129 12.04 -7.31 6.99
CA THR A 129 13.09 -8.08 6.30
C THR A 129 13.20 -9.53 6.78
N PHE A 130 12.57 -9.87 7.91
CA PHE A 130 12.50 -11.23 8.47
C PHE A 130 11.22 -11.96 8.08
N GLY A 131 10.41 -11.40 7.19
CA GLY A 131 9.17 -12.00 6.70
C GLY A 131 8.00 -11.90 7.68
N VAL A 132 8.12 -11.15 8.76
CA VAL A 132 7.03 -10.89 9.71
C VAL A 132 6.17 -9.74 9.19
N ARG A 133 4.86 -9.93 9.15
CA ARG A 133 3.90 -8.90 8.73
C ARG A 133 3.15 -8.30 9.90
N HIS A 134 2.86 -7.02 9.82
CA HIS A 134 2.02 -6.31 10.78
C HIS A 134 1.11 -5.32 10.06
N ALA A 135 -0.15 -5.23 10.48
CA ALA A 135 -1.14 -4.33 9.91
C ALA A 135 -1.47 -3.21 10.90
N TYR A 136 -1.13 -1.96 10.56
CA TYR A 136 -1.63 -0.78 11.27
C TYR A 136 -2.97 -0.37 10.66
N VAL A 137 -4.03 -0.42 11.45
CA VAL A 137 -5.40 -0.10 11.00
C VAL A 137 -5.75 1.26 11.55
N ILE A 138 -5.84 2.27 10.68
CA ILE A 138 -6.03 3.65 11.12
C ILE A 138 -7.28 4.23 10.44
N PRO A 139 -8.35 4.55 11.20
CA PRO A 139 -9.49 5.30 10.68
C PRO A 139 -9.05 6.68 10.17
N VAL A 140 -9.73 7.19 9.13
CA VAL A 140 -9.53 8.57 8.65
C VAL A 140 -10.53 9.48 9.38
N PRO A 141 -10.10 10.56 10.05
CA PRO A 141 -11.01 11.52 10.69
C PRO A 141 -11.98 12.17 9.69
N ALA A 142 -13.20 12.48 10.11
CA ALA A 142 -14.28 12.93 9.22
C ALA A 142 -13.90 14.18 8.40
N GLU A 143 -13.14 15.10 8.99
CA GLU A 143 -12.61 16.30 8.35
C GLU A 143 -11.65 15.99 7.20
N ASP A 144 -10.77 14.99 7.38
CA ASP A 144 -9.83 14.56 6.35
C ASP A 144 -10.52 13.73 5.27
N GLN A 145 -11.57 12.96 5.62
CA GLN A 145 -12.38 12.24 4.62
C GLN A 145 -13.02 13.20 3.62
N ALA A 146 -13.56 14.32 4.10
CA ALA A 146 -14.19 15.34 3.25
C ALA A 146 -13.18 16.02 2.31
N ALA A 147 -11.92 16.12 2.75
CA ALA A 147 -10.84 16.72 1.98
C ALA A 147 -10.05 15.72 1.11
N GLY A 148 -10.33 14.41 1.23
CA GLY A 148 -9.56 13.36 0.56
C GLY A 148 -8.12 13.21 1.07
N LEU A 149 -7.87 13.67 2.30
CA LEU A 149 -6.56 13.73 2.93
C LEU A 149 -6.30 12.49 3.79
N ILE A 150 -5.03 12.19 3.96
CA ILE A 150 -4.52 11.22 4.92
C ILE A 150 -3.57 11.96 5.82
N ARG A 151 -3.90 12.06 7.11
CA ARG A 151 -3.02 12.53 8.19
C ARG A 151 -3.21 11.61 9.37
N GLN A 152 -2.30 10.67 9.52
CA GLN A 152 -2.47 9.55 10.45
C GLN A 152 -1.18 9.29 11.22
N GLY A 153 -1.29 8.72 12.42
CA GLY A 153 -0.14 8.37 13.23
C GLY A 153 -0.31 7.01 13.89
N ALA A 154 0.80 6.29 14.10
CA ALA A 154 0.81 5.04 14.84
C ALA A 154 2.15 4.80 15.54
N ALA A 155 2.10 4.31 16.77
CA ALA A 155 3.30 3.83 17.45
C ALA A 155 3.88 2.61 16.73
N LYS A 156 5.19 2.58 16.52
CA LYS A 156 5.87 1.50 15.80
C LYS A 156 5.81 0.20 16.60
N ALA A 157 5.06 -0.77 16.07
CA ALA A 157 4.87 -2.08 16.68
C ALA A 157 5.69 -3.20 16.02
N LEU A 158 6.33 -2.93 14.87
CA LEU A 158 7.10 -3.92 14.11
C LEU A 158 8.58 -3.56 14.03
N TYR A 159 9.44 -4.53 14.33
CA TYR A 159 10.88 -4.44 14.05
C TYR A 159 11.15 -4.66 12.57
N VAL A 160 11.60 -3.61 11.88
CA VAL A 160 11.78 -3.61 10.41
C VAL A 160 13.23 -3.45 9.97
N SER A 161 14.13 -3.03 10.86
CA SER A 161 15.55 -2.80 10.53
C SER A 161 16.41 -2.66 11.80
N PRO A 162 17.67 -3.14 11.79
CA PRO A 162 18.63 -2.91 12.88
C PRO A 162 19.07 -1.46 13.03
N PHE A 163 18.81 -0.60 12.04
CA PHE A 163 19.13 0.82 12.09
C PHE A 163 17.97 1.69 12.62
N MET A 164 16.88 1.07 13.06
CA MET A 164 15.65 1.72 13.49
C MET A 164 15.20 1.15 14.84
N GLY A 165 15.20 1.97 15.89
CA GLY A 165 14.74 1.60 17.22
C GLY A 165 13.27 1.15 17.24
N MET A 166 12.82 0.55 18.35
CA MET A 166 11.40 0.25 18.55
C MET A 166 10.63 1.45 19.10
N GLU A 167 11.29 2.34 19.84
CA GLU A 167 10.72 3.57 20.38
C GLU A 167 10.64 4.66 19.31
N MET A 168 9.70 4.48 18.37
CA MET A 168 9.42 5.44 17.33
C MET A 168 7.94 5.48 17.01
N ASP A 169 7.49 6.62 16.51
CA ASP A 169 6.16 6.80 15.95
C ASP A 169 6.25 6.94 14.44
N TYR A 170 5.21 6.49 13.74
CA TYR A 170 5.00 6.78 12.33
C TYR A 170 3.99 7.90 12.17
N GLU A 171 4.29 8.82 11.27
CA GLU A 171 3.31 9.77 10.71
C GLU A 171 3.13 9.52 9.22
N PHE A 172 1.89 9.32 8.80
CA PHE A 172 1.49 9.08 7.42
C PHE A 172 0.77 10.32 6.89
N ARG A 173 1.23 10.85 5.74
CA ARG A 173 0.66 12.04 5.10
C ARG A 173 0.55 11.85 3.59
N GLY A 174 -0.63 12.11 3.03
CA GLY A 174 -0.88 11.98 1.60
C GLY A 174 -2.35 12.15 1.24
N HIS A 175 -2.75 11.53 0.13
CA HIS A 175 -4.12 11.55 -0.36
C HIS A 175 -4.61 10.14 -0.71
N ALA A 176 -5.94 9.99 -0.79
CA ALA A 176 -6.51 8.83 -1.46
C ALA A 176 -6.01 8.77 -2.92
N PRO A 177 -5.63 7.59 -3.44
CA PRO A 177 -4.98 7.48 -4.74
C PRO A 177 -5.95 7.83 -5.87
N GLY A 178 -5.57 8.82 -6.68
CA GLY A 178 -6.34 9.32 -7.82
C GLY A 178 -5.47 9.37 -9.08
N ASP A 179 -5.39 10.51 -9.77
CA ASP A 179 -4.46 10.64 -10.91
C ASP A 179 -2.99 10.57 -10.49
N ARG A 180 -2.72 10.87 -9.22
CA ARG A 180 -1.42 10.79 -8.59
C ARG A 180 -1.49 9.90 -7.35
N LEU A 181 -0.38 9.23 -7.11
CA LEU A 181 -0.03 8.62 -5.84
C LEU A 181 0.92 9.57 -5.12
N ASP A 182 0.60 9.89 -3.88
CA ASP A 182 1.49 10.56 -2.94
C ASP A 182 1.24 10.02 -1.52
N MET A 183 2.29 9.47 -0.93
CA MET A 183 2.28 8.99 0.45
C MET A 183 3.66 9.26 1.05
N THR A 184 3.68 9.98 2.15
CA THR A 184 4.87 10.27 2.95
C THR A 184 4.72 9.59 4.30
N ILE A 185 5.76 8.89 4.72
CA ILE A 185 5.85 8.16 5.99
C ILE A 185 7.08 8.68 6.72
N ASP A 186 6.88 9.42 7.79
CA ASP A 186 7.94 9.81 8.69
C ASP A 186 8.04 8.82 9.84
N GLY A 187 9.25 8.42 10.19
CA GLY A 187 9.57 7.79 11.46
C GLY A 187 10.17 8.84 12.40
N LEU A 188 9.55 9.02 13.56
CA LEU A 188 9.92 10.02 14.56
C LEU A 188 10.41 9.32 15.82
N ASP A 189 11.41 9.91 16.48
CA ASP A 189 11.82 9.57 17.83
C ASP A 189 11.68 10.81 18.74
N ALA A 190 12.19 10.74 19.98
CA ALA A 190 12.14 11.85 20.94
C ALA A 190 12.82 13.15 20.46
N GLU A 191 13.70 13.08 19.45
CA GLU A 191 14.44 14.21 18.88
C GLU A 191 13.81 14.71 17.56
N GLY A 192 12.67 14.13 17.16
CA GLY A 192 11.91 14.51 15.96
C GLY A 192 12.09 13.53 14.80
N VAL A 193 11.95 14.00 13.56
CA VAL A 193 12.00 13.12 12.37
C VAL A 193 13.39 12.49 12.23
N LEU A 194 13.42 11.16 12.22
CA LEU A 194 14.63 10.36 12.02
C LEU A 194 14.79 9.99 10.54
N ILE A 195 13.69 9.56 9.92
CA ILE A 195 13.68 9.04 8.55
C ILE A 195 12.34 9.36 7.88
N THR A 196 12.41 9.71 6.60
CA THR A 196 11.25 9.91 5.74
C THR A 196 11.31 8.94 4.57
N ALA A 197 10.22 8.21 4.35
CA ALA A 197 9.97 7.48 3.12
C ALA A 197 8.85 8.18 2.34
N ALA A 198 9.05 8.47 1.07
CA ALA A 198 8.07 9.12 0.21
C ALA A 198 7.83 8.28 -1.04
N MET A 199 6.57 7.91 -1.28
CA MET A 199 6.09 7.21 -2.46
C MET A 199 5.37 8.23 -3.34
N THR A 200 5.78 8.34 -4.60
CA THR A 200 5.11 9.21 -5.58
C THR A 200 4.94 8.47 -6.88
N GLY A 201 3.84 8.71 -7.59
CA GLY A 201 3.63 8.09 -8.91
C GLY A 201 2.48 8.70 -9.69
N GLU A 202 2.50 8.45 -10.99
CA GLU A 202 1.44 8.82 -11.92
C GLU A 202 0.60 7.61 -12.29
N ARG A 203 -0.72 7.80 -12.29
CA ARG A 203 -1.67 6.76 -12.69
C ARG A 203 -1.51 6.43 -14.18
N ARG A 204 -1.55 5.14 -14.49
CA ARG A 204 -1.63 4.56 -15.83
C ARG A 204 -2.72 3.50 -15.81
N ASP A 205 -3.44 3.38 -16.91
CA ASP A 205 -4.41 2.29 -17.05
C ASP A 205 -3.70 0.95 -16.95
N LEU A 206 -4.34 -0.02 -16.27
CA LEU A 206 -3.78 -1.35 -16.12
C LEU A 206 -4.09 -2.18 -17.38
N SER A 207 -3.08 -2.33 -18.23
CA SER A 207 -3.16 -2.98 -19.54
C SER A 207 -1.88 -3.76 -19.83
N ASP A 208 -1.90 -4.71 -20.78
CA ASP A 208 -0.69 -5.43 -21.16
C ASP A 208 0.43 -4.48 -21.64
N ALA A 209 0.08 -3.39 -22.34
CA ALA A 209 1.06 -2.41 -22.81
C ALA A 209 1.73 -1.65 -21.64
N SER A 210 0.96 -1.20 -20.66
CA SER A 210 1.51 -0.49 -19.50
C SER A 210 2.29 -1.42 -18.57
N ILE A 211 1.87 -2.69 -18.45
CA ILE A 211 2.60 -3.74 -17.73
C ILE A 211 3.98 -3.96 -18.38
N LEU A 212 4.01 -4.19 -19.68
CA LEU A 212 5.25 -4.43 -20.42
C LEU A 212 6.21 -3.23 -20.30
N SER A 213 5.68 -2.01 -20.43
CA SER A 213 6.47 -0.78 -20.29
C SER A 213 7.00 -0.52 -18.87
N ALA A 214 6.39 -1.11 -17.84
CA ALA A 214 6.83 -0.94 -16.45
C ALA A 214 7.88 -1.98 -16.03
N ALA A 215 7.82 -3.18 -16.63
CA ALA A 215 8.71 -4.29 -16.31
C ALA A 215 10.03 -4.31 -17.11
N ILE A 216 10.14 -3.51 -18.17
CA ILE A 216 11.33 -3.36 -19.03
C ILE A 216 12.01 -2.01 -18.78
#